data_AF-M2YX73-F1
#
_entry.id   AF-M2YX73-F1
#
_cell.length_a   1.000
_cell.length_b   1.000
_cell.length_c   1.000
_cell.angle_alpha   90.00
_cell.angle_beta   90.00
_cell.angle_gamma   90.00
#
_symmetry.space_group_name_H-M   'P 1'
#
loop_
_entity.id
_entity.type
_entity.pdbx_description
1 polymer ?
#
loop_
_entity_poly.entity_id
_entity_poly.type
_entity_poly.pdbx_seq_one_letter_code
_entity_poly.pdbx_strand_id
1 'polypeptide(L)'
;MEPDRSEYERRLVEKAQRALVAISLGEDAEALDELAPTAAEPQARSDETKELVMMLFGECSAMVSTLGDGGSAPVKVQVFDEDGEEVSIDQADPPVRTAVRTLLAEVHGNSEAAQEQVEIALANAAPDEVDSLVLQALRWTIRLSAECLDRDLPVAPWISDAVAD
;
A
#
# COMPACT_ATOMS: atom_id res chain seq x y z
N MET A 1 -2.67 21.23 21.24
CA MET A 1 -1.66 20.34 21.86
C MET A 1 -1.85 19.02 21.13
N GLU A 2 -1.19 18.85 19.98
CA GLU A 2 -1.24 17.67 19.10
C GLU A 2 0.14 16.98 18.90
N PRO A 3 1.06 16.97 19.88
CA PRO A 3 2.37 16.35 19.67
C PRO A 3 2.27 14.84 19.43
N ASP A 4 1.32 14.15 20.07
CA ASP A 4 1.18 12.68 20.03
C ASP A 4 0.80 12.16 18.63
N ARG A 5 -0.11 12.86 17.93
CA ARG A 5 -0.54 12.48 16.57
C ARG A 5 0.56 12.68 15.54
N SER A 6 1.26 13.82 15.59
CA SER A 6 2.38 14.11 14.68
C SER A 6 3.55 13.14 14.88
N GLU A 7 3.87 12.78 16.13
CA GLU A 7 4.91 11.80 16.43
C GLU A 7 4.50 10.39 15.99
N TYR A 8 3.22 10.05 16.09
CA TYR A 8 2.69 8.79 15.59
C TYR A 8 2.75 8.69 14.07
N GLU A 9 2.26 9.70 13.34
CA GLU A 9 2.33 9.75 11.88
C GLU A 9 3.78 9.66 11.37
N ARG A 10 4.70 10.35 12.05
CA ARG A 10 6.13 10.26 11.75
C ARG A 10 6.68 8.85 11.94
N ARG A 11 6.31 8.15 13.02
CA ARG A 11 6.73 6.76 13.27
C ARG A 11 6.21 5.81 12.19
N LEU A 12 4.96 5.98 11.75
CA LEU A 12 4.39 5.19 10.65
C LEU A 12 5.19 5.39 9.36
N VAL A 13 5.50 6.63 9.00
CA VAL A 13 6.33 6.95 7.83
C VAL A 13 7.73 6.33 7.95
N GLU A 14 8.37 6.42 9.12
CA GLU A 14 9.69 5.83 9.36
C GLU A 14 9.67 4.29 9.20
N LYS A 15 8.64 3.60 9.68
CA LYS A 15 8.45 2.16 9.48
C LYS A 15 8.24 1.82 7.99
N ALA A 16 7.33 2.54 7.34
CA ALA A 16 7.03 2.34 5.92
C ALA A 16 8.27 2.57 5.04
N GLN A 17 9.05 3.61 5.34
CA GLN A 17 10.30 3.91 4.62
C GLN A 17 11.31 2.76 4.73
N ARG A 18 11.53 2.21 5.92
CA ARG A 18 12.44 1.05 6.11
C ARG A 18 11.93 -0.20 5.41
N ALA A 19 10.62 -0.45 5.48
CA ALA A 19 10.01 -1.57 4.78
C ALA A 19 10.16 -1.46 3.25
N LEU A 20 10.05 -0.24 2.69
CA LEU A 20 10.31 -0.01 1.27
C LEU A 20 11.77 -0.31 0.88
N VAL A 21 12.74 0.04 1.74
CA VAL A 21 14.15 -0.32 1.54
C VAL A 21 14.32 -1.84 1.56
N ALA A 22 13.73 -2.54 2.54
CA ALA A 22 13.81 -4.00 2.59
C ALA A 22 13.19 -4.65 1.33
N ILE A 23 12.03 -4.18 0.86
CA ILE A 23 11.43 -4.70 -0.39
C ILE A 23 12.30 -4.41 -1.61
N SER A 24 12.96 -3.24 -1.69
CA SER A 24 13.84 -2.95 -2.83
C SER A 24 15.06 -3.87 -2.89
N LEU A 25 15.49 -4.40 -1.73
CA LEU A 25 16.53 -5.43 -1.60
C LEU A 25 16.02 -6.87 -1.75
N GLY A 26 14.70 -7.07 -1.91
CA GLY A 26 14.08 -8.39 -2.00
C GLY A 26 13.89 -9.11 -0.65
N GLU A 27 13.95 -8.37 0.45
CA GLU A 27 13.89 -8.86 1.82
C GLU A 27 12.46 -8.77 2.38
N ASP A 28 11.53 -9.54 1.79
CA ASP A 28 10.09 -9.51 2.15
C ASP A 28 9.85 -9.75 3.66
N ALA A 29 10.59 -10.66 4.28
CA ALA A 29 10.45 -10.96 5.70
C ALA A 29 10.89 -9.79 6.58
N GLU A 30 11.97 -9.11 6.21
CA GLU A 30 12.46 -7.93 6.94
C GLU A 30 11.51 -6.74 6.78
N ALA A 31 10.90 -6.59 5.60
CA ALA A 31 9.87 -5.59 5.38
C ALA A 31 8.64 -5.80 6.28
N LEU A 32 8.20 -7.04 6.45
CA LEU A 32 7.10 -7.39 7.37
C LEU A 32 7.50 -7.14 8.84
N ASP A 33 8.73 -7.48 9.22
CA ASP A 33 9.25 -7.22 10.57
C ASP A 33 9.28 -5.71 10.88
N GLU A 34 9.71 -4.86 9.94
CA GLU A 34 9.69 -3.40 10.10
C GLU A 34 8.28 -2.83 10.24
N LEU A 35 7.27 -3.46 9.60
CA LEU A 35 5.88 -3.04 9.69
C LEU A 35 5.11 -3.64 10.86
N ALA A 36 5.67 -4.63 11.56
CA ALA A 36 5.02 -5.30 12.67
C ALA A 36 4.41 -4.29 13.67
N PRO A 37 3.12 -4.41 14.03
CA PRO A 37 2.45 -3.41 14.84
C PRO A 37 3.04 -3.35 16.25
N THR A 38 3.22 -2.13 16.76
CA THR A 38 3.87 -1.86 18.04
C THR A 38 2.89 -1.83 19.22
N ALA A 39 1.59 -1.67 18.93
CA ALA A 39 0.56 -1.65 19.95
C ALA A 39 0.43 -3.00 20.69
N ALA A 40 0.12 -2.94 21.99
CA ALA A 40 -0.07 -4.16 22.80
C ALA A 40 -1.46 -4.78 22.60
N GLU A 41 -2.49 -3.96 22.38
CA GLU A 41 -3.89 -4.41 22.30
C GLU A 41 -4.22 -4.90 20.88
N PRO A 42 -4.95 -6.04 20.73
CA PRO A 42 -5.29 -6.59 19.41
C PRO A 42 -5.97 -5.60 18.47
N GLN A 43 -6.92 -4.80 18.98
CA GLN A 43 -7.63 -3.82 18.17
C GLN A 43 -6.69 -2.71 17.69
N ALA A 44 -5.86 -2.17 18.58
CA ALA A 44 -4.88 -1.14 18.24
C ALA A 44 -3.83 -1.64 17.22
N ARG A 45 -3.44 -2.92 17.27
CA ARG A 45 -2.57 -3.53 16.24
C ARG A 45 -3.24 -3.57 14.87
N SER A 46 -4.53 -3.92 14.83
CA SER A 46 -5.31 -3.92 13.60
C SER A 46 -5.46 -2.51 13.04
N ASP A 47 -5.70 -1.51 13.90
CA ASP A 47 -5.83 -0.11 13.48
C ASP A 47 -4.50 0.46 12.96
N GLU A 48 -3.37 0.15 13.61
CA GLU A 48 -2.02 0.53 13.12
C GLU A 48 -1.74 -0.09 11.73
N THR A 49 -2.07 -1.38 11.56
CA THR A 49 -1.90 -2.08 10.26
C THR A 49 -2.79 -1.47 9.18
N LYS A 50 -4.05 -1.15 9.51
CA LYS A 50 -4.98 -0.47 8.60
C LYS A 50 -4.43 0.88 8.15
N GLU A 51 -3.94 1.69 9.09
CA GLU A 51 -3.41 3.02 8.79
C GLU A 51 -2.15 2.95 7.93
N LEU A 52 -1.27 1.97 8.15
CA LEU A 52 -0.11 1.70 7.27
C LEU A 52 -0.55 1.35 5.84
N VAL A 53 -1.48 0.39 5.71
CA VAL A 53 -1.98 -0.04 4.40
C VAL A 53 -2.67 1.10 3.67
N MET A 54 -3.50 1.87 4.36
CA MET A 54 -4.19 3.03 3.78
C MET A 54 -3.22 4.15 3.39
N MET A 55 -2.17 4.40 4.19
CA MET A 55 -1.11 5.36 3.85
C MET A 55 -0.42 4.95 2.53
N LEU A 56 -0.03 3.68 2.40
CA LEU A 56 0.61 3.16 1.19
C LEU A 56 -0.31 3.24 -0.04
N PHE A 57 -1.59 2.87 0.09
CA PHE A 57 -2.54 2.97 -1.02
C PHE A 57 -2.90 4.41 -1.39
N GLY A 58 -2.92 5.33 -0.42
CA GLY A 58 -3.08 6.76 -0.67
C GLY A 58 -1.95 7.32 -1.54
N GLU A 59 -0.69 6.96 -1.23
CA GLU A 59 0.46 7.33 -2.06
C GLU A 59 0.40 6.67 -3.45
N CYS A 60 -0.01 5.39 -3.53
CA CYS A 60 -0.23 4.73 -4.81
C CYS A 60 -1.28 5.47 -5.65
N SER A 61 -2.40 5.88 -5.05
CA SER A 61 -3.46 6.63 -5.71
C SER A 61 -2.98 7.98 -6.23
N ALA A 62 -2.19 8.70 -5.43
CA ALA A 62 -1.58 9.96 -5.83
C ALA A 62 -0.67 9.77 -7.06
N MET A 63 0.22 8.78 -7.02
CA MET A 63 1.12 8.46 -8.14
C MET A 63 0.36 8.03 -9.40
N VAL A 64 -0.66 7.16 -9.25
CA VAL A 64 -1.53 6.74 -10.36
C VAL A 64 -2.24 7.95 -11.00
N SER A 65 -2.73 8.88 -10.18
CA SER A 65 -3.38 10.10 -10.66
C SER A 65 -2.43 11.01 -11.44
N THR A 66 -1.18 11.13 -10.97
CA THR A 66 -0.13 11.89 -11.66
C THR A 66 0.30 11.23 -12.97
N LEU A 67 0.44 9.90 -13.00
CA LEU A 67 0.77 9.13 -14.21
C LEU A 67 -0.33 9.18 -15.27
N GLY A 68 -1.59 9.31 -14.88
CA GLY A 68 -2.75 9.36 -15.77
C GLY A 68 -3.05 10.73 -16.41
N ASP A 69 -2.04 11.59 -16.62
CA ASP A 69 -2.18 12.98 -17.06
C ASP A 69 -3.21 13.77 -16.22
N GLY A 70 -3.09 13.66 -14.88
CA GLY A 70 -3.96 14.38 -13.95
C GLY A 70 -5.40 13.86 -13.87
N GLY A 71 -5.60 12.55 -14.11
CA GLY A 71 -6.91 11.88 -13.98
C GLY A 71 -7.84 12.03 -15.19
N SER A 72 -7.32 12.51 -16.33
CA SER A 72 -8.12 12.69 -17.55
C SER A 72 -8.39 11.37 -18.28
N ALA A 73 -7.51 10.38 -18.12
CA ALA A 73 -7.64 9.06 -18.71
C ALA A 73 -8.10 8.02 -17.67
N PRO A 74 -9.06 7.14 -17.99
CA PRO A 74 -9.49 6.10 -17.07
C PRO A 74 -8.35 5.12 -16.78
N VAL A 75 -8.05 4.91 -15.50
CA VAL A 75 -7.09 3.91 -15.03
C VAL A 75 -7.63 2.52 -15.31
N LYS A 76 -6.86 1.70 -16.03
CA LYS A 76 -7.16 0.29 -16.25
C LYS A 76 -6.22 -0.56 -15.42
N VAL A 77 -6.78 -1.43 -14.59
CA VAL A 77 -6.03 -2.44 -13.84
C VAL A 77 -6.26 -3.79 -14.52
N GLN A 78 -5.16 -4.49 -14.80
CA GLN A 78 -5.18 -5.87 -15.27
C GLN A 78 -4.56 -6.74 -14.19
N VAL A 79 -5.20 -7.87 -13.89
CA VAL A 79 -4.74 -8.83 -12.90
C VAL A 79 -4.34 -10.11 -13.63
N PHE A 80 -3.17 -10.63 -13.29
CA PHE A 80 -2.64 -11.87 -13.84
C PHE A 80 -2.48 -12.88 -12.72
N ASP A 81 -2.73 -14.14 -13.00
CA ASP A 81 -2.48 -15.25 -12.08
C ASP A 81 -1.01 -15.73 -12.14
N GLU A 82 -0.71 -16.81 -11.41
CA GLU A 82 0.63 -17.41 -11.34
C GLU A 82 1.12 -17.97 -12.68
N ASP A 83 0.22 -18.36 -13.58
CA ASP A 83 0.52 -18.84 -14.92
C ASP A 83 0.67 -17.68 -15.93
N GLY A 84 0.42 -16.44 -15.49
CA GLY A 84 0.48 -15.23 -16.29
C GLY A 84 -0.77 -15.00 -17.15
N GLU A 85 -1.87 -15.69 -16.86
CA GLU A 85 -3.14 -15.50 -17.56
C GLU A 85 -3.92 -14.31 -16.97
N GLU A 86 -4.55 -13.51 -17.84
CA GLU A 86 -5.39 -12.40 -17.38
C GLU A 86 -6.68 -12.93 -16.76
N VAL A 87 -6.90 -12.62 -15.48
CA VAL A 87 -8.07 -13.06 -14.71
C VAL A 87 -8.95 -11.88 -14.31
N SER A 88 -10.23 -12.16 -14.08
CA SER A 88 -11.12 -11.17 -13.46
C SER A 88 -10.67 -10.89 -12.01
N ILE A 89 -10.83 -9.65 -11.57
CA ILE A 89 -10.58 -9.24 -10.17
C ILE A 89 -11.34 -10.14 -9.18
N ASP A 90 -12.55 -10.59 -9.54
CA ASP A 90 -13.36 -11.46 -8.68
C ASP A 90 -12.76 -12.86 -8.50
N GLN A 91 -11.95 -13.30 -9.46
CA GLN A 91 -11.27 -14.60 -9.48
C GLN A 91 -9.84 -14.53 -8.91
N ALA A 92 -9.31 -13.33 -8.71
CA ALA A 92 -8.01 -13.15 -8.08
C ALA A 92 -8.01 -13.64 -6.62
N ASP A 93 -6.83 -14.03 -6.14
CA ASP A 93 -6.64 -14.44 -4.77
C ASP A 93 -7.12 -13.36 -3.79
N PRO A 94 -7.64 -13.75 -2.60
CA PRO A 94 -8.24 -12.80 -1.67
C PRO A 94 -7.38 -11.56 -1.36
N PRO A 95 -6.07 -11.68 -1.07
CA PRO A 95 -5.23 -10.50 -0.80
C PRO A 95 -5.10 -9.56 -2.01
N VAL A 96 -4.88 -10.13 -3.20
CA VAL A 96 -4.75 -9.36 -4.45
C VAL A 96 -6.06 -8.65 -4.78
N ARG A 97 -7.19 -9.35 -4.66
CA ARG A 97 -8.52 -8.77 -4.88
C ARG A 97 -8.80 -7.62 -3.94
N THR A 98 -8.45 -7.74 -2.66
CA THR A 98 -8.55 -6.65 -1.69
C THR A 98 -7.67 -5.48 -2.11
N ALA A 99 -6.38 -5.72 -2.39
CA ALA A 99 -5.45 -4.67 -2.79
C ALA A 99 -5.94 -3.88 -4.02
N VAL A 100 -6.37 -4.59 -5.07
CA VAL A 100 -6.90 -3.98 -6.29
C VAL A 100 -8.13 -3.13 -6.00
N ARG A 101 -9.08 -3.65 -5.23
CA ARG A 101 -10.32 -2.92 -4.90
C ARG A 101 -10.05 -1.70 -4.04
N THR A 102 -9.14 -1.81 -3.07
CA THR A 102 -8.71 -0.67 -2.23
C THR A 102 -8.08 0.42 -3.09
N LEU A 103 -7.13 0.06 -3.97
CA LEU A 103 -6.50 1.04 -4.86
C LEU A 103 -7.50 1.69 -5.83
N LEU A 104 -8.39 0.91 -6.45
CA LEU A 104 -9.41 1.46 -7.35
C LEU A 104 -10.36 2.40 -6.61
N ALA A 105 -10.76 2.05 -5.38
CA ALA A 105 -11.58 2.92 -4.56
C ALA A 105 -10.86 4.24 -4.23
N GLU A 106 -9.59 4.20 -3.84
CA GLU A 106 -8.76 5.39 -3.60
C GLU A 106 -8.61 6.26 -4.86
N VAL A 107 -8.31 5.65 -6.01
CA VAL A 107 -8.16 6.35 -7.30
C VAL A 107 -9.47 7.04 -7.73
N HIS A 108 -10.61 6.47 -7.38
CA HIS A 108 -11.93 7.06 -7.63
C HIS A 108 -12.41 8.02 -6.53
N GLY A 109 -11.56 8.34 -5.54
CA GLY A 109 -11.89 9.25 -4.44
C GLY A 109 -12.91 8.68 -3.45
N ASN A 110 -13.04 7.36 -3.38
CA ASN A 110 -13.93 6.64 -2.47
C ASN A 110 -13.15 5.98 -1.32
N SER A 111 -12.47 6.81 -0.53
CA SER A 111 -11.61 6.35 0.57
C SER A 111 -12.36 5.61 1.68
N GLU A 112 -13.65 5.91 1.88
CA GLU A 112 -14.49 5.17 2.83
C GLU A 112 -14.65 3.71 2.42
N ALA A 113 -14.93 3.45 1.12
CA ALA A 113 -15.01 2.08 0.61
C ALA A 113 -13.64 1.39 0.61
N ALA A 114 -12.56 2.12 0.32
CA ALA A 114 -11.20 1.60 0.41
C ALA A 114 -10.87 1.11 1.83
N GLN A 115 -11.20 1.94 2.83
CA GLN A 115 -11.03 1.63 4.24
C GLN A 115 -11.86 0.41 4.66
N GLU A 116 -13.13 0.33 4.23
CA GLU A 116 -14.01 -0.82 4.54
C GLU A 116 -13.43 -2.13 3.99
N GLN A 117 -12.86 -2.13 2.77
CA GLN A 117 -12.21 -3.34 2.21
C GLN A 117 -11.04 -3.82 3.09
N VAL A 118 -10.20 -2.90 3.56
CA VAL A 118 -9.05 -3.23 4.41
C VAL A 118 -9.53 -3.70 5.79
N GLU A 119 -10.53 -3.06 6.38
CA GLU A 119 -11.11 -3.47 7.67
C GLU A 119 -11.71 -4.87 7.62
N ILE A 120 -12.44 -5.19 6.55
CA ILE A 120 -12.99 -6.54 6.34
C ILE A 120 -11.86 -7.56 6.20
N ALA A 121 -10.80 -7.24 5.45
CA ALA A 121 -9.66 -8.13 5.29
C ALA A 121 -8.96 -8.40 6.63
N LEU A 122 -8.65 -7.36 7.40
CA LEU A 122 -7.99 -7.50 8.71
C LEU A 122 -8.85 -8.28 9.73
N ALA A 123 -10.18 -8.20 9.62
CA ALA A 123 -11.09 -8.92 10.51
C ALA A 123 -11.24 -10.41 10.17
N ASN A 124 -11.04 -10.81 8.90
CA ASN A 124 -11.43 -12.14 8.42
C ASN A 124 -10.31 -12.98 7.79
N ALA A 125 -9.22 -12.33 7.35
CA ALA A 125 -8.13 -13.00 6.66
C ALA A 125 -7.21 -13.76 7.62
N ALA A 126 -6.55 -14.79 7.11
CA ALA A 126 -5.46 -15.43 7.83
C ALA A 126 -4.24 -14.48 7.94
N PRO A 127 -3.35 -14.64 8.93
CA PRO A 127 -2.19 -13.75 9.09
C PRO A 127 -1.31 -13.63 7.84
N ASP A 128 -1.08 -14.74 7.14
CA ASP A 128 -0.30 -14.80 5.90
C ASP A 128 -0.99 -14.08 4.72
N GLU A 129 -2.32 -14.05 4.71
CA GLU A 129 -3.09 -13.26 3.74
C GLU A 129 -2.98 -11.76 4.02
N VAL A 130 -2.93 -11.36 5.30
CA VAL A 130 -2.67 -9.97 5.70
C VAL A 130 -1.24 -9.55 5.31
N ASP A 131 -0.25 -10.40 5.58
CA ASP A 131 1.14 -10.17 5.16
C ASP A 131 1.22 -9.99 3.64
N SER A 132 0.52 -10.82 2.88
CA SER A 132 0.44 -10.73 1.42
C SER A 132 -0.17 -9.41 0.94
N LEU A 133 -1.22 -8.90 1.61
CA LEU A 133 -1.81 -7.60 1.30
C LEU A 133 -0.83 -6.45 1.57
N VAL A 134 -0.12 -6.49 2.69
CA VAL A 134 0.88 -5.49 3.07
C VAL A 134 2.04 -5.48 2.07
N LEU A 135 2.58 -6.65 1.74
CA LEU A 135 3.62 -6.79 0.71
C LEU A 135 3.15 -6.26 -0.66
N GLN A 136 1.89 -6.50 -1.02
CA GLN A 136 1.33 -6.01 -2.27
C GLN A 136 1.30 -4.48 -2.32
N ALA A 137 0.91 -3.83 -1.21
CA ALA A 137 0.91 -2.38 -1.09
C ALA A 137 2.34 -1.82 -1.26
N LEU A 138 3.34 -2.36 -0.54
CA LEU A 138 4.74 -1.93 -0.64
C LEU A 138 5.31 -2.10 -2.06
N ARG A 139 5.09 -3.26 -2.68
CA ARG A 139 5.59 -3.55 -4.04
C ARG A 139 4.99 -2.60 -5.08
N TRP A 140 3.71 -2.27 -4.94
CA TRP A 140 3.09 -1.26 -5.81
C TRP A 140 3.62 0.14 -5.54
N THR A 141 3.85 0.51 -4.28
CA THR A 141 4.48 1.78 -3.95
C THR A 141 5.83 1.95 -4.65
N ILE A 142 6.71 0.94 -4.60
CA ILE A 142 8.01 0.97 -5.27
C ILE A 142 7.87 1.04 -6.79
N ARG A 143 7.01 0.20 -7.37
CA ARG A 143 6.86 0.14 -8.82
C ARG A 143 6.29 1.45 -9.39
N LEU A 144 5.31 2.03 -8.72
CA LEU A 144 4.70 3.30 -9.12
C LEU A 144 5.66 4.47 -8.90
N SER A 145 6.43 4.47 -7.80
CA SER A 145 7.38 5.54 -7.52
C SER A 145 8.52 5.56 -8.52
N ALA A 146 9.09 4.40 -8.86
CA ALA A 146 10.10 4.30 -9.91
C ALA A 146 9.60 4.87 -11.25
N GLU A 147 8.38 4.52 -11.63
CA GLU A 147 7.75 5.00 -12.87
C GLU A 147 7.47 6.52 -12.85
N CYS A 148 7.11 7.08 -11.70
CA CYS A 148 6.98 8.53 -11.53
C CYS A 148 8.34 9.23 -11.63
N LEU A 149 9.37 8.71 -10.94
CA LEU A 149 10.72 9.28 -10.93
C LEU A 149 11.36 9.27 -12.32
N ASP A 150 11.20 8.18 -13.08
CA ASP A 150 11.68 8.07 -14.47
C ASP A 150 11.06 9.13 -15.42
N ARG A 151 9.93 9.72 -15.03
CA ARG A 151 9.21 10.76 -15.78
C ARG A 151 9.30 12.15 -15.15
N ASP A 152 10.18 12.34 -14.15
CA ASP A 152 10.31 13.58 -13.38
C ASP A 152 8.98 14.03 -12.73
N LEU A 153 8.14 13.06 -12.32
CA LEU A 153 6.86 13.30 -11.66
C LEU A 153 7.02 13.30 -10.12
N PRO A 154 6.18 14.06 -9.40
CA PRO A 154 6.26 14.14 -7.94
C PRO A 154 6.00 12.79 -7.26
N VAL A 155 6.84 12.48 -6.28
CA VAL A 155 6.72 11.35 -5.34
C VAL A 155 6.95 11.91 -3.93
N ALA A 156 6.29 11.35 -2.91
CA ALA A 156 6.52 11.79 -1.54
C ALA A 156 8.01 11.60 -1.15
N PRO A 157 8.65 12.57 -0.47
CA PRO A 157 10.09 12.52 -0.20
C PRO A 157 10.55 11.24 0.51
N TRP A 158 9.77 10.76 1.47
CA TRP A 158 10.10 9.55 2.22
C TRP A 158 10.07 8.27 1.36
N ILE A 159 9.26 8.25 0.28
CA ILE A 159 9.27 7.16 -0.69
C ILE A 159 10.48 7.32 -1.61
N SER A 160 10.69 8.51 -2.19
CA SER A 160 11.82 8.74 -3.11
C SER A 160 13.17 8.46 -2.44
N ASP A 161 13.32 8.82 -1.17
CA ASP A 161 14.53 8.56 -0.38
C ASP A 161 14.76 7.06 -0.13
N ALA A 162 13.70 6.24 -0.09
CA ALA A 162 13.81 4.79 0.08
C ALA A 162 14.13 4.04 -1.22
N VAL A 163 13.77 4.61 -2.38
CA VAL A 163 13.97 3.98 -3.69
C VAL A 163 15.15 4.57 -4.47
N ALA A 164 15.76 5.64 -3.97
CA ALA A 164 17.00 6.19 -4.54
C ALA A 164 18.20 5.34 -4.10
N ASP A 165 19.00 4.90 -5.08
CA ASP A 165 20.29 4.20 -4.89
C ASP A 165 21.30 5.01 -4.05
#